data_AF-A0A6B3FQQ4-F1
#
_entry.id   AF-A0A6B3FQQ4-F1
#
_cell.length_a   1.000
_cell.length_b   1.000
_cell.length_c   1.000
_cell.angle_alpha   90.00
_cell.angle_beta   90.00
_cell.angle_gamma   90.00
#
_symmetry.space_group_name_H-M   'P 1'
#
loop_
_entity.id
_entity.type
_entity.pdbx_description
1 polymer ?
#
loop_
_entity_poly.entity_id
_entity_poly.type
_entity_poly.pdbx_seq_one_letter_code
_entity_poly.pdbx_strand_id
1 'polypeptide(L)'
;MTAPTSALPAEHTPGTDPERWPDIVTLPRVSRARTAVAERIVRRALGGLPLRARLAGRGDIGLGGPLMDIRDPDAFFRRIGASGLIGFGESYMAGEWDAPDLVAVLTVLADNAADLVPRSLQRLRGIWHLRRPAAQMNTPEGSRDNISHHYDLSNELFALFLDETLSYSSAVFRGFPAEQDLLPAAQHRKIDRL
;
A
#
# COMPACT_ATOMS: atom_id res chain seq x y z
N MET A 1 -26.57 22.15 20.85
CA MET A 1 -27.04 21.49 19.61
C MET A 1 -25.86 20.72 19.05
N THR A 2 -25.78 19.44 19.39
CA THR A 2 -24.68 18.52 19.07
C THR A 2 -25.09 17.75 17.81
N ALA A 3 -24.38 17.96 16.70
CA ALA A 3 -24.59 17.20 15.48
C ALA A 3 -24.04 15.77 15.66
N PRO A 4 -24.74 14.72 15.21
CA PRO A 4 -24.24 13.36 15.29
C PRO A 4 -23.18 13.13 14.21
N THR A 5 -22.03 12.59 14.63
CA THR A 5 -21.03 11.97 13.75
C THR A 5 -21.69 10.79 13.02
N SER A 6 -21.99 10.97 11.75
CA SER A 6 -22.38 9.88 10.85
C SER A 6 -21.15 9.02 10.58
N ALA A 7 -20.96 7.96 11.36
CA ALA A 7 -20.07 6.87 11.01
C ALA A 7 -20.64 6.21 9.75
N LEU A 8 -20.00 6.43 8.60
CA LEU A 8 -20.31 5.68 7.40
C LEU A 8 -19.95 4.20 7.66
N PRO A 9 -20.84 3.24 7.38
CA PRO A 9 -20.50 1.83 7.43
C PRO A 9 -19.41 1.55 6.39
N ALA A 10 -18.27 1.02 6.84
CA ALA A 10 -17.22 0.54 5.97
C ALA A 10 -17.64 -0.79 5.32
N GLU A 11 -18.60 -0.73 4.40
CA GLU A 11 -18.75 -1.75 3.36
C GLU A 11 -17.90 -1.30 2.16
N HIS A 12 -16.67 -1.78 2.09
CA HIS A 12 -15.86 -1.70 0.88
C HIS A 12 -15.25 -3.07 0.58
N THR A 13 -15.93 -3.82 -0.27
CA THR A 13 -15.22 -4.68 -1.24
C THR A 13 -16.01 -4.66 -2.54
N PRO A 14 -15.81 -3.65 -3.41
CA PRO A 14 -16.12 -3.86 -4.81
C PRO A 14 -15.21 -5.01 -5.27
N GLY A 15 -15.81 -6.11 -5.73
CA GLY A 15 -15.08 -7.27 -6.22
C GLY A 15 -14.02 -6.83 -7.23
N THR A 16 -12.76 -7.20 -6.98
CA THR A 16 -11.66 -6.84 -7.86
C THR A 16 -11.92 -7.42 -9.25
N ASP A 17 -11.91 -6.56 -10.27
CA ASP A 17 -12.17 -6.96 -11.66
C ASP A 17 -11.07 -7.92 -12.15
N PRO A 18 -11.39 -9.19 -12.46
CA PRO A 18 -10.41 -10.19 -12.87
C PRO A 18 -9.81 -9.93 -14.25
N GLU A 19 -10.50 -9.21 -15.15
CA GLU A 19 -9.95 -8.87 -16.47
C GLU A 19 -8.92 -7.74 -16.37
N ARG A 20 -9.14 -6.82 -15.42
CA ARG A 20 -8.27 -5.66 -15.22
C ARG A 20 -7.16 -5.89 -14.20
N TRP A 21 -7.36 -6.79 -13.23
CA TRP A 21 -6.43 -7.04 -12.13
C TRP A 21 -6.27 -8.55 -11.84
N PRO A 22 -5.81 -9.35 -12.82
CA PRO A 22 -5.73 -10.80 -12.69
C PRO A 22 -4.82 -11.26 -11.55
N ASP A 23 -3.74 -10.52 -11.28
CA ASP A 23 -2.78 -10.80 -10.21
C ASP A 23 -3.35 -10.53 -8.82
N ILE A 24 -4.38 -9.68 -8.70
CA ILE A 24 -5.07 -9.42 -7.43
C ILE A 24 -6.11 -10.51 -7.15
N VAL A 25 -6.84 -10.96 -8.17
CA VAL A 25 -7.84 -12.02 -8.02
C VAL A 25 -7.20 -13.39 -7.84
N THR A 26 -6.08 -13.65 -8.52
CA THR A 26 -5.44 -14.96 -8.51
C THR A 26 -4.35 -15.05 -7.46
N LEU A 27 -4.43 -16.07 -6.61
CA LEU A 27 -3.39 -16.30 -5.61
C LEU A 27 -2.12 -16.88 -6.24
N PRO A 28 -0.93 -16.33 -5.93
CA PRO A 28 0.30 -16.76 -6.57
C PRO A 28 0.68 -18.19 -6.17
N ARG A 29 1.23 -18.95 -7.13
CA ARG A 29 1.72 -20.31 -6.88
C ARG A 29 3.11 -20.25 -6.25
N VAL A 30 3.18 -20.43 -4.94
CA VAL A 30 4.42 -20.43 -4.15
C VAL A 30 4.52 -21.72 -3.34
N SER A 31 5.74 -22.24 -3.15
CA SER A 31 5.95 -23.44 -2.34
C SER A 31 5.61 -23.19 -0.87
N ARG A 32 5.06 -24.20 -0.19
CA ARG A 32 4.73 -24.14 1.25
C ARG A 32 5.92 -23.72 2.11
N ALA A 33 7.13 -24.16 1.75
CA ALA A 33 8.36 -23.78 2.44
C ALA A 33 8.61 -22.27 2.37
N ARG A 34 8.43 -21.66 1.20
CA ARG A 34 8.63 -20.21 1.00
C ARG A 34 7.54 -19.39 1.69
N THR A 35 6.28 -19.85 1.67
CA THR A 35 5.20 -19.25 2.47
C THR A 35 5.51 -19.31 3.97
N ALA A 36 5.99 -20.45 4.48
CA ALA A 36 6.33 -20.60 5.90
C ALA A 36 7.51 -19.69 6.32
N VAL A 37 8.49 -19.50 5.44
CA VAL A 37 9.59 -18.55 5.66
C VAL A 37 9.06 -17.11 5.70
N ALA A 38 8.18 -16.73 4.76
CA ALA A 38 7.55 -15.42 4.76
C ALA A 38 6.75 -15.18 6.04
N GLU A 39 5.91 -16.14 6.47
CA GLU A 39 5.18 -16.08 7.73
C GLU A 39 6.10 -15.87 8.93
N ARG A 40 7.20 -16.63 9.02
CA ARG A 40 8.17 -16.49 10.11
C ARG A 40 8.77 -15.09 10.16
N ILE A 41 9.17 -14.55 9.01
CA ILE A 41 9.79 -13.22 8.90
C ILE A 41 8.78 -12.14 9.27
N VAL A 42 7.59 -12.17 8.68
CA VAL A 42 6.55 -11.16 8.91
C VAL A 42 6.08 -11.17 10.35
N ARG A 43 5.83 -12.35 10.95
CA ARG A 43 5.46 -12.44 12.37
C ARG A 43 6.53 -11.88 13.28
N ARG A 44 7.80 -12.16 13.00
CA ARG A 44 8.92 -11.63 13.78
C ARG A 44 9.02 -10.11 13.65
N ALA A 45 8.83 -9.59 12.43
CA ALA A 45 8.86 -8.16 12.17
C ALA A 45 7.70 -7.45 12.90
N LEU A 46 6.45 -7.84 12.64
CA LEU A 46 5.27 -7.24 13.25
C LEU A 46 5.23 -7.41 14.77
N GLY A 47 5.75 -8.52 15.30
CA GLY A 47 5.80 -8.78 16.74
C GLY A 47 6.62 -7.76 17.55
N GLY A 48 7.55 -7.04 16.91
CA GLY A 48 8.37 -6.01 17.54
C GLY A 48 7.88 -4.58 17.32
N LEU A 49 6.76 -4.37 16.61
CA LEU A 49 6.31 -3.03 16.23
C LEU A 49 5.20 -2.50 17.14
N PRO A 50 5.09 -1.16 17.30
CA PRO A 50 3.99 -0.50 17.98
C PRO A 50 2.73 -0.49 17.10
N LEU A 51 2.25 -1.68 16.72
CA LEU A 51 0.97 -1.92 16.09
C LEU A 51 0.35 -3.20 16.67
N ARG A 52 -0.94 -3.41 16.41
CA ARG A 52 -1.62 -4.67 16.70
C ARG A 52 -1.97 -5.36 15.39
N ALA A 53 -1.32 -6.48 15.10
CA ALA A 53 -1.68 -7.32 13.96
C ALA A 53 -2.56 -8.48 14.45
N ARG A 54 -3.84 -8.48 14.06
CA ARG A 54 -4.78 -9.57 14.32
C ARG A 54 -4.76 -10.54 13.16
N LEU A 55 -4.48 -11.81 13.42
CA LEU A 55 -4.49 -12.84 12.39
C LEU A 55 -5.67 -13.77 12.61
N ALA A 56 -6.59 -13.82 11.64
CA ALA A 56 -7.77 -14.67 11.72
C ALA A 56 -7.39 -16.13 12.04
N GLY A 57 -7.89 -16.63 13.17
CA GLY A 57 -7.61 -17.99 13.64
C GLY A 57 -6.18 -18.28 14.10
N ARG A 58 -5.28 -17.28 14.15
CA ARG A 58 -3.86 -17.46 14.52
C ARG A 58 -3.35 -16.53 15.63
N GLY A 59 -4.26 -15.81 16.29
CA GLY A 59 -3.97 -14.91 17.40
C GLY A 59 -3.38 -13.56 16.98
N ASP A 60 -3.21 -12.68 17.96
CA ASP A 60 -2.72 -11.33 17.77
C ASP A 60 -1.21 -11.24 18.06
N ILE A 61 -0.51 -10.38 17.34
CA ILE A 61 0.91 -10.07 17.55
C ILE A 61 1.15 -8.56 17.52
N GLY A 62 2.32 -8.14 18.01
CA GLY A 62 2.74 -6.74 18.08
C GLY A 62 2.64 -6.15 19.49
N LEU A 63 3.10 -4.92 19.64
CA LEU A 63 3.23 -4.24 20.94
C LEU A 63 2.02 -3.36 21.28
N GLY A 64 0.95 -3.41 20.47
CA GLY A 64 -0.24 -2.56 20.59
C GLY A 64 -0.10 -1.28 19.77
N GLY A 65 -1.23 -0.60 19.51
CA GLY A 65 -1.27 0.56 18.61
C GLY A 65 -2.35 0.39 17.52
N PRO A 66 -2.16 0.97 16.32
CA PRO A 66 -3.12 0.85 15.23
C PRO A 66 -3.34 -0.62 14.82
N LEU A 67 -4.58 -0.95 14.47
CA LEU A 67 -4.98 -2.31 14.13
C LEU A 67 -4.71 -2.60 12.64
N MET A 68 -3.93 -3.64 12.39
CA MET A 68 -3.81 -4.32 11.12
C MET A 68 -4.57 -5.65 11.22
N ASP A 69 -5.70 -5.77 10.51
CA ASP A 69 -6.56 -6.95 10.54
C ASP A 69 -6.28 -7.85 9.34
N ILE A 70 -5.60 -8.98 9.58
CA ILE A 70 -5.23 -9.97 8.57
C ILE A 70 -6.31 -11.06 8.55
N ARG A 71 -7.25 -10.90 7.61
CA ARG A 71 -8.45 -11.72 7.44
C ARG A 71 -8.17 -13.09 6.82
N ASP A 72 -7.23 -13.16 5.89
CA ASP A 72 -6.72 -14.42 5.31
C ASP A 72 -5.19 -14.50 5.45
N PRO A 73 -4.69 -15.04 6.59
CA PRO A 73 -3.26 -15.18 6.81
C PRO A 73 -2.55 -16.06 5.78
N ASP A 74 -3.21 -17.10 5.26
CA ASP A 74 -2.59 -18.02 4.30
C ASP A 74 -2.35 -17.35 2.95
N ALA A 75 -3.34 -16.60 2.46
CA ALA A 75 -3.22 -15.80 1.25
C ALA A 75 -2.20 -14.66 1.42
N PHE A 76 -2.29 -13.92 2.52
CA PHE A 76 -1.40 -12.81 2.86
C PHE A 76 0.08 -13.23 2.86
N PHE A 77 0.43 -14.30 3.59
CA PHE A 77 1.83 -14.77 3.65
C PHE A 77 2.29 -15.37 2.32
N ARG A 78 1.38 -15.96 1.54
CA ARG A 78 1.72 -16.49 0.22
C ARG A 78 2.05 -15.38 -0.78
N ARG A 79 1.32 -14.26 -0.78
CA ARG A 79 1.64 -13.09 -1.61
C ARG A 79 2.95 -12.44 -1.22
N ILE A 80 3.17 -12.22 0.08
CA ILE A 80 4.47 -11.70 0.56
C ILE A 80 5.61 -12.66 0.19
N GLY A 81 5.38 -13.97 0.30
CA GLY A 81 6.33 -14.98 -0.17
C GLY A 81 6.62 -14.87 -1.67
N ALA A 82 5.62 -14.57 -2.49
CA ALA A 82 5.77 -14.42 -3.95
C ALA A 82 6.58 -13.16 -4.31
N SER A 83 6.08 -12.00 -3.88
CA SER A 83 6.45 -10.68 -4.43
C SER A 83 6.85 -9.65 -3.35
N GLY A 84 7.00 -10.06 -2.08
CA GLY A 84 7.51 -9.21 -1.01
C GLY A 84 6.60 -8.00 -0.73
N LEU A 85 7.15 -6.78 -0.86
CA LEU A 85 6.41 -5.54 -0.65
C LEU A 85 5.28 -5.33 -1.66
N ILE A 86 5.45 -5.79 -2.90
CA ILE A 86 4.38 -5.75 -3.89
C ILE A 86 3.23 -6.65 -3.43
N GLY A 87 3.55 -7.88 -2.99
CA GLY A 87 2.57 -8.82 -2.46
C GLY A 87 1.84 -8.33 -1.21
N PHE A 88 2.50 -7.51 -0.39
CA PHE A 88 1.84 -6.81 0.72
C PHE A 88 0.76 -5.84 0.23
N GLY A 89 1.04 -5.02 -0.79
CA GLY A 89 0.05 -4.13 -1.41
C GLY A 89 -1.06 -4.90 -2.14
N GLU A 90 -0.70 -5.94 -2.90
CA GLU A 90 -1.66 -6.81 -3.60
C GLU A 90 -2.61 -7.50 -2.61
N SER A 91 -2.09 -7.94 -1.45
CA SER A 91 -2.91 -8.56 -0.40
C SER A 91 -3.92 -7.57 0.22
N TYR A 92 -3.59 -6.28 0.31
CA TYR A 92 -4.54 -5.24 0.74
C TYR A 92 -5.65 -5.06 -0.30
N MET A 93 -5.27 -4.94 -1.57
CA MET A 93 -6.21 -4.80 -2.68
C MET A 93 -7.12 -6.02 -2.85
N ALA A 94 -6.62 -7.22 -2.55
CA ALA A 94 -7.37 -8.47 -2.55
C ALA A 94 -8.24 -8.65 -1.30
N GLY A 95 -8.18 -7.74 -0.33
CA GLY A 95 -8.95 -7.80 0.91
C GLY A 95 -8.46 -8.84 1.92
N GLU A 96 -7.24 -9.36 1.77
CA GLU A 96 -6.66 -10.38 2.67
C GLU A 96 -6.20 -9.77 4.00
N TRP A 97 -5.90 -8.47 4.01
CA TRP A 97 -5.75 -7.69 5.22
C TRP A 97 -6.28 -6.27 5.01
N ASP A 98 -6.54 -5.57 6.11
CA ASP A 98 -7.08 -4.22 6.12
C ASP A 98 -6.73 -3.51 7.43
N ALA A 99 -7.06 -2.23 7.54
CA ALA A 99 -6.85 -1.43 8.72
C ALA A 99 -7.95 -0.37 8.86
N PRO A 100 -8.56 -0.21 10.05
CA PRO A 100 -9.48 0.91 10.30
C PRO A 100 -8.82 2.28 10.12
N ASP A 101 -7.50 2.36 10.38
CA ASP A 101 -6.66 3.52 10.11
C ASP A 101 -5.42 3.06 9.34
N LEU A 102 -5.55 3.00 8.01
CA LEU A 102 -4.48 2.58 7.12
C LEU A 102 -3.25 3.48 7.23
N VAL A 103 -3.45 4.79 7.39
CA VAL A 103 -2.35 5.76 7.46
C VAL A 103 -1.52 5.51 8.72
N ALA A 104 -2.17 5.29 9.87
CA ALA A 104 -1.45 4.98 11.11
C ALA A 104 -0.66 3.68 11.02
N VAL A 105 -1.24 2.61 10.44
CA VAL A 105 -0.50 1.34 10.22
C VAL A 105 0.70 1.55 9.31
N LEU A 106 0.51 2.20 8.16
CA LEU A 106 1.60 2.45 7.21
C LEU A 106 2.68 3.38 7.78
N THR A 107 2.31 4.33 8.63
CA THR A 107 3.26 5.21 9.34
C THR A 107 4.17 4.41 10.26
N VAL A 108 3.60 3.53 11.10
CA VAL A 108 4.39 2.63 11.96
C VAL A 108 5.34 1.76 11.12
N LEU A 109 4.86 1.22 10.01
CA LEU A 109 5.70 0.41 9.12
C LEU A 109 6.82 1.23 8.48
N ALA A 110 6.55 2.47 8.06
CA ALA A 110 7.52 3.36 7.44
C ALA A 110 8.61 3.80 8.44
N ASP A 111 8.22 4.19 9.65
CA ASP A 111 9.14 4.59 10.73
C ASP A 111 10.09 3.46 11.14
N ASN A 112 9.66 2.21 10.93
CA ASN A 112 10.42 1.01 11.27
C ASN A 112 10.88 0.23 10.03
N ALA A 113 10.93 0.87 8.85
CA ALA A 113 11.25 0.21 7.58
C ALA A 113 12.64 -0.47 7.58
N ALA A 114 13.58 0.06 8.35
CA ALA A 114 14.92 -0.52 8.51
C ALA A 114 14.91 -1.86 9.29
N ASP A 115 13.94 -2.05 10.17
CA ASP A 115 13.80 -3.23 11.04
C ASP A 115 12.81 -4.27 10.48
N LEU A 116 11.91 -3.84 9.59
CA LEU A 116 10.99 -4.71 8.86
C LEU A 116 11.70 -5.70 7.92
N VAL A 117 12.78 -5.28 7.28
CA VAL A 117 13.55 -6.14 6.36
C VAL A 117 14.80 -6.62 7.08
N PRO A 118 14.95 -7.93 7.36
CA PRO A 118 16.16 -8.45 7.98
C PRO A 118 17.41 -8.00 7.21
N ARG A 119 18.46 -7.54 7.92
CA ARG A 119 19.70 -7.05 7.27
C ARG A 119 20.33 -8.05 6.30
N SER A 120 20.17 -9.35 6.54
CA SER A 120 20.57 -10.43 5.62
C SER A 120 19.77 -10.45 4.32
N LEU A 121 18.46 -10.18 4.39
CA LEU A 121 17.56 -10.03 3.23
C LEU A 121 17.81 -8.71 2.49
N GLN A 122 18.19 -7.64 3.18
CA GLN A 122 18.62 -6.39 2.53
C GLN A 122 19.85 -6.61 1.65
N ARG A 123 20.80 -7.45 2.09
CA ARG A 123 21.98 -7.85 1.29
C ARG A 123 21.63 -8.77 0.12
N LEU A 124 20.52 -9.49 0.21
CA LEU A 124 19.99 -10.33 -0.86
C LEU A 124 19.05 -9.57 -1.79
N ARG A 125 18.80 -8.26 -1.60
CA ARG A 125 17.91 -7.46 -2.48
C ARG A 125 18.20 -7.66 -3.97
N GLY A 126 19.47 -7.86 -4.33
CA GLY A 126 19.91 -8.20 -5.69
C GLY A 126 19.27 -9.47 -6.28
N ILE A 127 19.00 -10.48 -5.45
CA ILE A 127 18.40 -11.78 -5.80
C ILE A 127 16.86 -11.71 -5.77
N TRP A 128 16.31 -10.82 -4.93
CA TRP A 128 14.88 -10.58 -4.79
C TRP A 128 14.36 -9.44 -5.66
N HIS A 129 15.19 -8.83 -6.51
CA HIS A 129 14.68 -8.08 -7.65
C HIS A 129 13.90 -9.06 -8.49
N LEU A 130 12.58 -9.08 -8.26
CA LEU A 130 11.58 -9.65 -9.12
C LEU A 130 12.01 -9.30 -10.53
N ARG A 131 12.41 -10.31 -11.29
CA ARG A 131 12.65 -10.14 -12.72
C ARG A 131 11.36 -9.51 -13.22
N ARG A 132 11.41 -8.23 -13.62
CA ARG A 132 10.32 -7.62 -14.38
C ARG A 132 9.98 -8.66 -15.45
N PRO A 133 8.71 -9.07 -15.60
CA PRO A 133 8.31 -9.91 -16.73
C PRO A 133 8.96 -9.34 -17.98
N ALA A 134 9.49 -10.16 -18.88
CA ALA A 134 10.16 -9.66 -20.07
C ALA A 134 9.25 -8.74 -20.92
N ALA A 135 7.93 -8.84 -20.72
CA ALA A 135 6.90 -7.94 -21.26
C ALA A 135 6.89 -6.51 -20.66
N GLN A 136 7.61 -6.25 -19.57
CA GLN A 136 7.81 -4.94 -18.92
C GLN A 136 9.24 -4.41 -19.08
N MET A 137 10.03 -5.05 -19.95
CA MET A 137 11.27 -4.47 -20.45
C MET A 137 10.89 -3.40 -21.47
N ASN A 138 11.38 -2.16 -21.29
CA ASN A 138 11.14 -1.05 -22.19
C ASN A 138 11.83 -1.29 -23.54
N THR A 139 11.27 -2.17 -24.38
CA THR A 139 11.53 -2.13 -25.82
C THR A 139 10.74 -0.96 -26.40
N PRO A 140 11.22 -0.33 -27.50
CA PRO A 140 10.50 0.74 -28.17
C PRO A 140 9.06 0.32 -28.56
N GLU A 141 8.86 -0.96 -28.84
CA GLU A 141 7.56 -1.56 -29.18
C GLU A 141 6.65 -1.71 -27.95
N GLY A 142 7.16 -2.24 -26.82
CA GLY A 142 6.38 -2.38 -25.58
C GLY A 142 6.07 -1.05 -24.89
N SER A 143 6.85 0.00 -25.17
CA SER A 143 6.58 1.36 -24.70
C SER A 143 5.33 1.93 -25.37
N ARG A 144 5.07 1.64 -26.65
CA ARG A 144 3.86 2.13 -27.35
C ARG A 144 2.57 1.52 -26.81
N ASP A 145 2.57 0.23 -26.50
CA ASP A 145 1.40 -0.45 -25.92
C ASP A 145 1.18 -0.11 -24.44
N ASN A 146 2.23 0.22 -23.69
CA ASN A 146 2.08 0.77 -22.32
C ASN A 146 1.64 2.24 -22.32
N ILE A 147 2.04 3.04 -23.32
CA ILE A 147 1.69 4.47 -23.44
C ILE A 147 0.24 4.66 -23.88
N SER A 148 -0.32 3.76 -24.71
CA SER A 148 -1.71 3.86 -25.18
C SER A 148 -2.76 3.63 -24.07
N HIS A 149 -2.35 3.17 -22.89
CA HIS A 149 -3.22 2.96 -21.74
C HIS A 149 -3.15 4.04 -20.65
N HIS A 150 -2.24 5.02 -20.74
CA HIS A 150 -1.97 5.92 -19.61
C HIS A 150 -1.73 7.37 -20.05
N TYR A 151 -2.75 8.20 -19.77
CA TYR A 151 -2.75 9.60 -19.26
C TYR A 151 -4.10 10.29 -19.52
N ASP A 152 -5.09 9.56 -20.06
CA ASP A 152 -6.52 9.88 -19.93
C ASP A 152 -7.14 9.34 -18.61
N LEU A 153 -6.34 9.22 -17.55
CA LEU A 153 -6.88 9.45 -16.21
C LEU A 153 -7.20 10.96 -16.19
N SER A 154 -8.36 11.31 -16.75
CA SER A 154 -8.66 12.66 -17.20
C SER A 154 -8.46 13.68 -16.09
N ASN A 155 -8.22 14.94 -16.46
CA ASN A 155 -8.21 16.05 -15.50
C ASN A 155 -9.44 16.04 -14.58
N GLU A 156 -10.54 15.42 -14.98
CA GLU A 156 -11.73 15.25 -14.15
C GLU A 156 -11.46 14.42 -12.90
N LEU A 157 -10.73 13.30 -13.00
CA LEU A 157 -10.36 12.51 -11.84
C LEU A 157 -9.45 13.30 -10.90
N PHE A 158 -8.44 13.97 -11.44
CA PHE A 158 -7.51 14.76 -10.63
C PHE A 158 -8.22 15.95 -9.97
N ALA A 159 -9.15 16.60 -10.66
CA ALA A 159 -9.97 17.67 -10.12
C ALA A 159 -10.88 17.25 -8.96
N LEU A 160 -11.12 15.93 -8.76
CA LEU A 160 -11.88 15.45 -7.59
C LEU A 160 -11.11 15.61 -6.26
N PHE A 161 -9.78 15.67 -6.30
CA PHE A 161 -8.97 15.68 -5.07
C PHE A 161 -7.80 16.68 -5.05
N LEU A 162 -7.41 17.25 -6.20
CA LEU A 162 -6.46 18.35 -6.27
C LEU A 162 -7.15 19.70 -6.10
N ASP A 163 -6.37 20.72 -5.78
CA ASP A 163 -6.81 22.11 -5.82
C ASP A 163 -6.93 22.63 -7.26
N GLU A 164 -7.43 23.87 -7.42
CA GLU A 164 -7.63 24.48 -8.74
C GLU A 164 -6.34 24.65 -9.56
N THR A 165 -5.15 24.60 -8.93
CA THR A 165 -3.87 24.62 -9.66
C THR A 165 -3.56 23.29 -10.34
N LEU A 166 -4.29 22.21 -10.04
CA LEU A 166 -4.03 20.83 -10.48
C LEU A 166 -2.58 20.38 -10.23
N SER A 167 -1.95 20.93 -9.19
CA SER A 167 -0.57 20.64 -8.84
C SER A 167 -0.47 19.25 -8.19
N TYR A 168 -0.07 18.24 -8.95
CA TYR A 168 0.23 16.91 -8.41
C TYR A 168 1.67 16.82 -7.86
N SER A 169 1.93 17.62 -6.82
CA SER A 169 3.21 17.69 -6.11
C SER A 169 3.01 18.19 -4.68
N SER A 170 4.02 18.01 -3.81
CA SER A 170 3.98 18.50 -2.43
C SER A 170 3.81 20.02 -2.35
N ALA A 171 2.92 20.49 -1.48
CA ALA A 171 2.69 21.90 -1.20
C ALA A 171 3.49 22.39 0.03
N VAL A 172 3.60 23.71 0.21
CA VAL A 172 4.28 24.32 1.37
C VAL A 172 3.25 24.96 2.32
N PHE A 173 2.97 24.30 3.46
CA PHE A 173 2.09 24.82 4.51
C PHE A 173 2.85 25.68 5.53
N ARG A 174 2.19 26.69 6.10
CA ARG A 174 2.78 27.57 7.13
C ARG A 174 2.68 27.01 8.56
N GLY A 175 1.83 26.01 8.76
CA GLY A 175 1.55 25.38 10.05
C GLY A 175 0.54 24.25 9.87
N PHE A 176 0.34 23.50 10.94
CA PHE A 176 -0.63 22.41 11.00
C PHE A 176 -1.75 22.73 12.01
N PRO A 177 -2.99 22.24 11.79
CA PRO A 177 -3.40 21.30 10.76
C PRO A 177 -3.40 21.90 9.35
N ALA A 178 -3.10 21.06 8.36
CA ALA A 178 -3.20 21.42 6.94
C ALA A 178 -4.63 21.08 6.49
N GLU A 179 -5.37 22.10 6.08
CA GLU A 179 -6.75 21.98 5.62
C GLU A 179 -6.82 22.14 4.09
N GLN A 180 -7.83 21.57 3.45
CA GLN A 180 -7.96 21.52 1.99
C GLN A 180 -8.09 22.93 1.38
N ASP A 181 -8.77 23.85 2.06
CA ASP A 181 -8.93 25.25 1.67
C ASP A 181 -7.60 26.03 1.66
N LEU A 182 -6.60 25.55 2.40
CA LEU A 182 -5.24 26.11 2.43
C LEU A 182 -4.35 25.56 1.32
N LEU A 183 -4.76 24.48 0.64
CA LEU A 183 -3.97 23.79 -0.38
C LEU A 183 -3.57 24.70 -1.56
N PRO A 184 -4.47 25.51 -2.16
CA PRO A 184 -4.09 26.38 -3.29
C PRO A 184 -3.03 27.41 -2.88
N ALA A 185 -3.22 28.05 -1.72
CA ALA A 185 -2.24 28.98 -1.17
C ALA A 185 -0.91 28.29 -0.84
N ALA A 186 -0.94 27.04 -0.40
CA ALA A 186 0.25 26.24 -0.14
C ALA A 186 1.00 25.86 -1.43
N GLN A 187 0.28 25.60 -2.53
CA GLN A 187 0.88 25.34 -3.84
C GLN A 187 1.52 26.60 -4.44
N HIS A 188 0.86 27.75 -4.35
CA HIS A 188 1.47 29.03 -4.77
C HIS A 188 2.74 29.34 -3.98
N ARG A 189 2.73 29.16 -2.66
CA ARG A 189 3.94 29.33 -1.83
C ARG A 189 5.10 28.42 -2.23
N LYS A 190 4.82 27.21 -2.70
CA LYS A 190 5.84 26.31 -3.25
C LYS A 190 6.44 26.93 -4.51
N ILE A 191 5.61 27.39 -5.44
CA ILE A 191 6.04 27.99 -6.71
C ILE A 191 6.84 29.27 -6.46
N ASP A 192 6.37 30.17 -5.59
CA ASP A 192 7.05 31.43 -5.26
C ASP A 192 8.43 31.24 -4.60
N ARG A 193 8.72 30.03 -4.09
CA ARG A 193 9.98 29.70 -3.40
C ARG A 193 11.02 29.06 -4.31
N LEU A 194 10.62 28.57 -5.49
CA LEU A 194 11.50 27.96 -6.49
C LEU A 194 12.21 29.05 -7.31
#